data_AF-A0A3B8W9N1-F1
#
_entry.id   AF-A0A3B8W9N1-F1
#
_cell.length_a   1.000
_cell.length_b   1.000
_cell.length_c   1.000
_cell.angle_alpha   90.00
_cell.angle_beta   90.00
_cell.angle_gamma   90.00
#
_symmetry.space_group_name_H-M   'P 1'
#
loop_
_entity.id
_entity.type
_entity.pdbx_description
1 polymer ?
#
loop_
_entity_poly.entity_id
_entity_poly.type
_entity_poly.pdbx_seq_one_letter_code
_entity_poly.pdbx_strand_id
1 'polypeptide(L)' 'FYSDSHNDLPLLRKVDNPVAVDPDPTLEKTAIENGWAVMSLRD' A
#
# COMPACT_ATOMS: atom_id res chain seq x y z
N PHE A 1 -3.02 -7.84 4.87
CA PHE A 1 -4.18 -7.39 4.07
C PHE A 1 -3.61 -6.81 2.80
N TYR A 2 -4.01 -7.31 1.65
CA TYR A 2 -3.50 -6.89 0.34
C TYR A 2 -4.58 -6.04 -0.31
N SER A 3 -4.24 -4.81 -0.70
CA SER A 3 -5.15 -3.92 -1.41
C SER A 3 -4.45 -3.36 -2.63
N ASP A 4 -5.17 -3.46 -3.74
CA ASP A 4 -4.85 -2.96 -5.06
C ASP A 4 -5.48 -1.58 -5.31
N SER A 5 -6.08 -0.94 -4.29
CA SER A 5 -6.78 0.34 -4.46
C SER A 5 -6.70 1.27 -3.25
N HIS A 6 -6.56 2.58 -3.50
CA HIS A 6 -6.58 3.67 -2.51
C HIS A 6 -7.81 3.64 -1.58
N ASN A 7 -8.88 2.96 -1.98
CA ASN A 7 -10.10 2.80 -1.21
C ASN A 7 -9.90 2.08 0.13
N ASP A 8 -8.85 1.26 0.26
CA ASP A 8 -8.57 0.56 1.51
C ASP A 8 -7.55 1.27 2.40
N LEU A 9 -7.12 2.50 2.06
CA LEU A 9 -6.23 3.29 2.92
C LEU A 9 -6.69 3.40 4.39
N PRO A 10 -7.99 3.58 4.70
CA PRO A 10 -8.45 3.60 6.08
C PRO A 10 -8.29 2.26 6.81
N LEU A 11 -8.31 1.15 6.07
CA LEU A 11 -8.12 -0.21 6.59
C LEU A 11 -6.63 -0.55 6.70
N LEU A 12 -5.82 -0.12 5.73
CA LEU A 12 -4.36 -0.28 5.73
C LEU A 12 -3.69 0.46 6.90
N ARG A 13 -4.24 1.61 7.32
CA ARG A 13 -3.77 2.32 8.54
C ARG A 13 -4.09 1.61 9.85
N LYS A 14 -4.95 0.58 9.84
CA LYS A 14 -5.33 -0.19 11.03
C LYS A 14 -4.62 -1.54 11.14
N VAL A 15 -3.83 -1.93 10.14
CA VAL A 15 -3.07 -3.18 10.15
C VAL A 15 -1.62 -2.89 10.48
N ASP A 16 -0.99 -3.77 11.25
CA ASP A 16 0.37 -3.55 11.76
C ASP A 16 1.44 -3.63 10.65
N ASN A 17 1.12 -4.24 9.51
CA ASN A 17 2.04 -4.44 8.38
C ASN A 17 1.29 -4.23 7.04
N PRO A 18 1.03 -2.98 6.63
CA PRO A 18 0.42 -2.70 5.34
C PRO A 18 1.42 -2.94 4.21
N VAL A 19 0.94 -3.60 3.15
CA VAL A 19 1.70 -3.84 1.92
C VAL A 19 0.94 -3.17 0.79
N ALA A 20 1.57 -2.20 0.13
CA ALA A 20 1.02 -1.49 -1.00
C ALA A 20 1.25 -2.33 -2.27
N VAL A 21 0.16 -2.80 -2.88
CA VAL A 21 0.21 -3.67 -4.06
C VAL A 21 -0.20 -2.88 -5.29
N ASP A 22 0.64 -2.87 -6.33
CA ASP A 22 0.51 -2.04 -7.53
C ASP A 22 0.14 -0.57 -7.21
N PRO A 23 0.89 0.11 -6.31
CA PRO A 23 0.47 1.42 -5.85
C PRO A 23 0.55 2.49 -6.94
N ASP A 24 -0.40 3.42 -6.90
CA ASP A 24 -0.25 4.68 -7.64
C ASP A 24 0.89 5.53 -7.05
N PRO A 25 1.41 6.55 -7.77
CA PRO A 25 2.53 7.37 -7.27
C PRO A 25 2.26 8.05 -5.92
N THR A 26 0.99 8.23 -5.55
CA THR A 26 0.60 8.84 -4.27
C THR A 26 0.68 7.83 -3.12
N LEU A 27 0.22 6.61 -3.35
CA LEU A 27 0.30 5.48 -2.44
C LEU A 27 1.74 5.00 -2.31
N GLU A 28 2.53 5.03 -3.38
CA GLU A 28 3.96 4.70 -3.35
C GLU A 28 4.70 5.68 -2.44
N LYS A 29 4.50 6.99 -2.62
CA LYS A 29 5.08 8.01 -1.74
C LYS A 29 4.67 7.78 -0.28
N THR A 30 3.39 7.53 -0.04
CA THR A 30 2.88 7.26 1.31
C THR A 30 3.50 5.99 1.91
N ALA A 31 3.63 4.93 1.11
CA ALA A 31 4.22 3.67 1.51
C ALA A 31 5.71 3.87 1.87
N ILE A 32 6.47 4.59 1.04
CA ILE A 32 7.87 4.93 1.33
C ILE A 32 7.98 5.78 2.60
N GLU A 33 7.16 6.82 2.75
CA GLU A 33 7.17 7.71 3.92
C GLU A 33 6.82 6.96 5.21
N ASN A 34 5.95 5.95 5.15
CA ASN A 34 5.54 5.15 6.30
C ASN A 34 6.31 3.82 6.44
N GLY A 35 7.29 3.54 5.58
CA GLY A 35 8.08 2.31 5.59
C GLY A 35 7.29 1.04 5.24
N TRP A 36 6.21 1.16 4.48
CA TRP A 36 5.37 0.05 4.05
C TRP A 36 6.00 -0.72 2.89
N ALA A 37 5.80 -2.03 2.85
CA ALA A 37 6.30 -2.85 1.76
C ALA A 37 5.52 -2.55 0.48
N VAL A 38 6.23 -2.42 -0.65
CA VAL A 38 5.63 -2.22 -1.99
C VAL A 38 5.84 -3.48 -2.82
N MET A 39 4.77 -4.00 -3.43
CA MET A 39 4.81 -5.18 -4.30
C MET A 39 4.06 -4.87 -5.58
N SER A 40 4.55 -5.32 -6.73
CA SER A 40 3.78 -5.31 -7.98
C SER A 40 3.34 -6.73 -8.30
N LEU A 41 2.07 -6.93 -8.67
CA LEU A 41 1.52 -8.24 -9.03
C LEU A 41 1.51 -8.49 -10.54
N ARG A 42 2.08 -7.56 -11.33
CA ARG A 42 2.16 -7.66 -12.79
C ARG A 42 3.57 -8.07 -13.21
N ASP A 43 3.79 -9.37 -13.34
CA ASP A 43 4.77 -9.97 -14.27
C ASP A 43 4.05 -10.46 -15.54
#